data_AF-A0A2E1XDP9-F1
#
_entry.id   AF-A0A2E1XDP9-F1
#
_cell.length_a   1.000
_cell.length_b   1.000
_cell.length_c   1.000
_cell.angle_alpha   90.00
_cell.angle_beta   90.00
_cell.angle_gamma   90.00
#
_symmetry.space_group_name_H-M   'P 1'
#
loop_
_entity.id
_entity.type
_entity.pdbx_description
1 polymer ?
#
loop_
_entity_poly.entity_id
_entity_poly.type
_entity_poly.pdbx_seq_one_letter_code
_entity_poly.pdbx_strand_id
1 'polypeptide(L)'
;MEAAVEKHNPRETAVERMARQSAEFMTALMRMIMLAAMLAPLLLAAMLTVDIPVYAFDWIAGDHIASRPSNWLSRGGVIMAMAPLAVILFARKYGGDEASRAVTASWGVAAAAVFAELSILAPSLEDGDLPGVRFTVLFTASAMAAQYMAASAYDISRGGGRWWRAPLYGALLAYGTYALIYFPGVYAGSGVPWINWMIGDFAIKTLFALLFLPVYGFLRKPLKPKGGYGGI
;
A
#
# COMPACT_ATOMS: atom_id res chain seq x y z
N MET A 1 -49.14 -17.25 -23.10
CA MET A 1 -47.92 -17.47 -23.92
C MET A 1 -47.30 -16.10 -24.18
N GLU A 2 -46.40 -15.65 -23.30
CA GLU A 2 -45.59 -14.46 -23.55
C GLU A 2 -44.45 -14.86 -24.48
N ALA A 3 -44.45 -14.29 -25.68
CA ALA A 3 -43.38 -14.47 -26.64
C ALA A 3 -42.10 -13.83 -26.10
N ALA A 4 -41.07 -14.64 -25.88
CA ALA A 4 -39.73 -14.18 -25.57
C ALA A 4 -39.23 -13.32 -26.72
N VAL A 5 -39.20 -12.00 -26.52
CA VAL A 5 -38.58 -11.05 -27.45
C VAL A 5 -37.08 -11.26 -27.33
N GLU A 6 -36.54 -12.10 -28.21
CA GLU A 6 -35.11 -12.26 -28.41
C GLU A 6 -34.55 -10.93 -28.93
N LYS A 7 -33.96 -10.14 -28.04
CA LYS A 7 -33.26 -8.90 -28.40
C LYS A 7 -32.07 -9.26 -29.28
N HIS A 8 -32.28 -9.19 -30.60
CA HIS A 8 -31.23 -9.34 -31.58
C HIS A 8 -30.24 -8.19 -31.42
N ASN A 9 -29.11 -8.46 -30.77
CA ASN A 9 -28.05 -7.47 -30.57
C ASN A 9 -27.42 -7.23 -31.96
N PRO A 10 -27.46 -6.01 -32.52
CA PRO A 10 -26.93 -5.74 -33.86
C PRO A 10 -25.47 -6.18 -33.92
N ARG A 11 -25.09 -6.89 -35.00
CA ARG A 11 -23.72 -7.37 -35.22
C ARG A 11 -22.78 -6.18 -35.29
N GLU A 12 -22.16 -5.85 -34.16
CA GLU A 12 -21.12 -4.85 -34.03
C GLU A 12 -20.02 -5.11 -35.06
N THR A 13 -19.69 -4.09 -35.85
CA THR A 13 -18.62 -4.22 -36.85
C THR A 13 -17.27 -4.38 -36.17
N ALA A 14 -16.30 -5.00 -36.86
CA ALA A 14 -14.95 -5.18 -36.31
C ALA A 14 -14.30 -3.84 -35.91
N VAL A 15 -14.59 -2.77 -36.66
CA VAL A 15 -14.09 -1.42 -36.40
C VAL A 15 -14.71 -0.81 -35.15
N GLU A 16 -16.02 -0.93 -34.96
CA GLU A 16 -16.71 -0.45 -33.74
C GLU A 16 -16.21 -1.18 -32.49
N ARG A 17 -16.02 -2.50 -32.59
CA ARG A 17 -15.47 -3.30 -31.49
C ARG A 17 -14.06 -2.85 -31.13
N MET A 18 -13.19 -2.67 -32.13
CA MET A 18 -11.81 -2.21 -31.94
C MET A 18 -11.78 -0.81 -31.31
N ALA A 19 -12.63 0.10 -31.76
CA ALA A 19 -12.75 1.45 -31.20
C ALA A 19 -13.21 1.41 -29.74
N ARG A 20 -14.23 0.61 -29.40
CA ARG A 20 -14.70 0.46 -28.02
C ARG A 20 -13.62 -0.13 -27.11
N GLN A 21 -12.98 -1.22 -27.53
CA GLN A 21 -11.89 -1.84 -26.78
C GLN A 21 -10.71 -0.88 -26.57
N SER A 22 -10.36 -0.09 -27.59
CA SER A 22 -9.30 0.92 -27.48
C SER A 22 -9.68 2.02 -26.47
N ALA A 23 -10.92 2.50 -26.50
CA ALA A 23 -11.40 3.49 -25.54
C ALA A 23 -11.43 2.96 -24.10
N GLU A 24 -11.88 1.71 -23.91
CA GLU A 24 -11.87 1.03 -22.61
C GLU A 24 -10.44 0.85 -22.09
N PHE A 25 -9.51 0.41 -22.95
CA PHE A 25 -8.09 0.28 -22.64
C PHE A 25 -7.48 1.61 -22.23
N MET A 26 -7.68 2.67 -23.02
CA MET A 26 -7.16 4.02 -22.71
C MET A 26 -7.71 4.54 -21.37
N THR A 27 -8.98 4.28 -21.09
CA THR A 27 -9.60 4.65 -19.81
C THR A 27 -8.99 3.89 -18.63
N ALA A 28 -8.73 2.59 -18.79
CA ALA A 28 -8.07 1.76 -17.78
C ALA A 28 -6.62 2.20 -17.57
N LEU A 29 -5.89 2.48 -18.65
CA LEU A 29 -4.52 2.96 -18.63
C LEU A 29 -4.40 4.31 -17.91
N MET A 30 -5.23 5.29 -18.28
CA MET A 30 -5.25 6.61 -17.64
C MET A 30 -5.58 6.51 -16.15
N ARG A 31 -6.50 5.63 -15.77
CA ARG A 31 -6.81 5.37 -14.36
C ARG A 31 -5.60 4.79 -13.62
N MET A 32 -4.94 3.80 -14.19
CA MET A 32 -3.74 3.19 -13.60
C MET A 32 -2.63 4.23 -13.43
N ILE A 33 -2.37 5.05 -14.46
CA ILE A 33 -1.40 6.16 -14.39
C ILE A 33 -1.76 7.12 -13.27
N MET A 34 -3.01 7.56 -13.14
CA MET A 34 -3.42 8.46 -12.07
C MET A 34 -3.22 7.84 -10.68
N LEU A 35 -3.60 6.58 -10.48
CA LEU A 35 -3.43 5.91 -9.19
C LEU A 35 -1.95 5.72 -8.86
N ALA A 36 -1.13 5.36 -9.86
CA ALA A 36 0.30 5.26 -9.70
C ALA A 36 0.93 6.62 -9.38
N ALA A 37 0.49 7.70 -10.03
CA ALA A 37 0.95 9.06 -9.75
C ALA A 37 0.56 9.56 -8.35
N MET A 38 -0.50 9.01 -7.75
CA MET A 38 -0.87 9.32 -6.36
C MET A 38 -0.05 8.52 -5.34
N LEU A 39 0.30 7.27 -5.65
CA LEU A 39 0.95 6.34 -4.71
C LEU A 39 2.47 6.35 -4.83
N ALA A 40 3.04 6.47 -6.02
CA ALA A 40 4.49 6.48 -6.24
C ALA A 40 5.23 7.60 -5.47
N PRO A 41 4.74 8.85 -5.39
CA PRO A 41 5.40 9.88 -4.57
C PRO A 41 5.46 9.52 -3.09
N LEU A 42 4.43 8.84 -2.58
CA LEU A 42 4.41 8.36 -1.20
C LEU A 42 5.47 7.27 -0.98
N LEU A 43 5.60 6.33 -1.92
CA LEU A 43 6.62 5.28 -1.86
C LEU A 43 8.03 5.88 -1.93
N LEU A 44 8.27 6.81 -2.85
CA LEU A 44 9.55 7.49 -3.00
C LEU A 44 9.90 8.30 -1.75
N ALA A 45 8.98 9.11 -1.24
CA ALA A 45 9.19 9.87 -0.01
C ALA A 45 9.50 8.94 1.17
N ALA A 46 8.85 7.77 1.24
CA ALA A 46 9.14 6.79 2.27
C ALA A 46 10.55 6.19 2.13
N MET A 47 10.99 5.86 0.90
CA MET A 47 12.32 5.29 0.67
C MET A 47 13.43 6.32 0.94
N LEU A 48 13.25 7.57 0.47
CA LEU A 48 14.21 8.66 0.64
C LEU A 48 14.37 9.16 2.09
N THR A 49 13.50 8.72 2.99
CA THR A 49 13.53 9.14 4.41
C THR A 49 13.54 7.97 5.38
N VAL A 50 13.82 6.76 4.87
CA VAL A 50 13.77 5.51 5.65
C VAL A 50 14.88 5.42 6.70
N ASP A 51 15.97 6.15 6.49
CA ASP A 51 17.15 6.29 7.34
C ASP A 51 16.98 7.35 8.43
N ILE A 52 15.97 8.22 8.34
CA ILE A 52 15.76 9.31 9.29
C ILE A 52 14.94 8.82 10.50
N PRO A 53 15.52 8.64 11.69
CA PRO A 53 14.81 8.13 12.86
C PRO A 53 13.81 9.13 13.45
N VAL A 54 12.78 8.61 14.11
CA VAL A 54 11.77 9.41 14.82
C VAL A 54 12.03 9.38 16.32
N TYR A 55 12.67 10.44 16.84
CA TYR A 55 13.00 10.58 18.26
C TYR A 55 11.83 10.96 19.16
N ALA A 56 10.69 11.37 18.58
CA ALA A 56 9.55 11.92 19.32
C ALA A 56 8.95 10.95 20.37
N PHE A 57 9.23 9.66 20.25
CA PHE A 57 8.68 8.60 21.11
C PHE A 57 9.73 7.94 22.01
N ASP A 58 10.98 8.41 22.02
CA ASP A 58 12.06 7.79 22.79
C ASP A 58 11.85 7.83 24.30
N TRP A 59 11.11 8.84 24.77
CA TRP A 59 10.73 8.97 26.17
C TRP A 59 9.89 7.78 26.68
N ILE A 60 9.20 7.05 25.80
CA ILE A 60 8.38 5.87 26.17
C ILE A 60 9.28 4.73 26.67
N ALA A 61 10.50 4.63 26.16
CA ALA A 61 11.45 3.58 26.55
C ALA A 61 12.25 3.94 27.81
N GLY A 62 12.15 5.18 28.32
CA GLY A 62 12.95 5.67 29.43
C GLY A 62 14.45 5.47 29.18
N ASP A 63 15.12 4.87 30.15
CA ASP A 63 16.57 4.61 30.12
C ASP A 63 16.94 3.37 29.27
N HIS A 64 15.97 2.59 28.80
CA HIS A 64 16.22 1.40 27.99
C HIS A 64 16.54 1.78 26.54
N ILE A 65 17.78 2.20 26.29
CA ILE A 65 18.26 2.67 24.97
C ILE A 65 17.93 1.66 23.86
N ALA A 66 18.13 0.37 24.09
CA ALA A 66 17.85 -0.68 23.09
C ALA A 66 16.36 -0.80 22.69
N SER A 67 15.44 -0.29 23.52
CA SER A 67 13.99 -0.35 23.26
C SER A 67 13.42 0.97 22.72
N ARG A 68 14.27 2.00 22.52
CA ARG A 68 13.83 3.28 21.98
C ARG A 68 13.19 3.12 20.60
N PRO A 69 12.01 3.72 20.36
CA PRO A 69 11.38 3.76 19.05
C PRO A 69 12.29 4.25 17.93
N SER A 70 13.18 5.22 18.16
CA SER A 70 14.14 5.69 17.16
C SER A 70 15.04 4.61 16.54
N ASN A 71 15.23 3.45 17.21
CA ASN A 71 16.02 2.35 16.68
C ASN A 71 15.33 1.56 15.56
N TRP A 72 14.01 1.68 15.42
CA TRP A 72 13.21 0.89 14.47
C TRP A 72 12.12 1.70 13.75
N LEU A 73 11.78 2.88 14.26
CA LEU A 73 10.80 3.80 13.70
C LEU A 73 11.51 4.94 12.97
N SER A 74 11.34 4.99 11.66
CA SER A 74 11.85 6.07 10.81
C SER A 74 10.72 6.89 10.19
N ARG A 75 11.05 8.09 9.70
CA ARG A 75 10.12 8.94 8.94
C ARG A 75 9.60 8.18 7.72
N GLY A 76 10.48 7.48 7.02
CA GLY A 76 10.10 6.62 5.91
C GLY A 76 9.14 5.51 6.32
N GLY A 77 9.36 4.86 7.47
CA GLY A 77 8.44 3.87 8.01
C GLY A 77 7.04 4.44 8.32
N VAL A 78 6.97 5.67 8.85
CA VAL A 78 5.70 6.38 9.11
C VAL A 78 5.00 6.75 7.81
N ILE A 79 5.73 7.28 6.82
CA ILE A 79 5.17 7.64 5.50
C ILE A 79 4.68 6.37 4.78
N MET A 80 5.45 5.29 4.79
CA MET A 80 5.10 4.01 4.19
C MET A 80 3.82 3.43 4.81
N ALA A 81 3.58 3.66 6.11
CA ALA A 81 2.36 3.22 6.77
C ALA A 81 1.09 3.84 6.16
N MET A 82 1.19 4.96 5.44
CA MET A 82 0.05 5.57 4.74
C MET A 82 -0.31 4.82 3.45
N ALA A 83 0.62 4.03 2.87
CA ALA A 83 0.40 3.38 1.58
C ALA A 83 -0.74 2.33 1.62
N PRO A 84 -0.82 1.42 2.62
CA PRO A 84 -1.98 0.55 2.79
C PRO A 84 -3.32 1.32 2.90
N LEU A 85 -3.33 2.48 3.55
CA LEU A 85 -4.55 3.29 3.72
C LEU A 85 -5.00 3.93 2.40
N ALA A 86 -4.04 4.42 1.59
CA ALA A 86 -4.33 4.89 0.24
C ALA A 86 -4.88 3.77 -0.65
N VAL A 87 -4.29 2.57 -0.56
CA VAL A 87 -4.74 1.39 -1.29
C VAL A 87 -6.17 0.98 -0.90
N ILE A 88 -6.55 1.10 0.38
CA ILE A 88 -7.94 0.90 0.82
C ILE A 88 -8.91 1.88 0.14
N LEU A 89 -8.53 3.14 -0.03
CA LEU A 89 -9.35 4.13 -0.76
C LEU A 89 -9.45 3.80 -2.25
N PHE A 90 -8.36 3.29 -2.84
CA PHE A 90 -8.36 2.82 -4.23
C PHE A 90 -9.28 1.62 -4.40
N ALA A 91 -9.17 0.62 -3.52
CA ALA A 91 -10.00 -0.57 -3.52
C ALA A 91 -11.48 -0.22 -3.31
N ARG A 92 -11.78 0.79 -2.48
CA ARG A 92 -13.13 1.34 -2.36
C ARG A 92 -13.65 1.83 -3.70
N LYS A 93 -12.95 2.78 -4.34
CA LYS A 93 -13.47 3.48 -5.53
C LYS A 93 -13.42 2.63 -6.80
N TYR A 94 -12.42 1.77 -6.94
CA TYR A 94 -12.13 1.08 -8.20
C TYR A 94 -12.14 -0.44 -8.12
N GLY A 95 -12.18 -1.03 -6.92
CA GLY A 95 -12.07 -2.47 -6.70
C GLY A 95 -10.66 -2.93 -6.35
N GLY A 96 -10.55 -4.09 -5.69
CA GLY A 96 -9.28 -4.68 -5.25
C GLY A 96 -8.29 -4.99 -6.37
N ASP A 97 -8.77 -5.41 -7.54
CA ASP A 97 -7.91 -5.71 -8.71
C ASP A 97 -7.22 -4.45 -9.22
N GLU A 98 -7.98 -3.39 -9.45
CA GLU A 98 -7.48 -2.09 -9.88
C GLU A 98 -6.53 -1.47 -8.85
N ALA A 99 -6.85 -1.62 -7.55
CA ALA A 99 -5.97 -1.20 -6.48
C ALA A 99 -4.64 -1.97 -6.51
N SER A 100 -4.69 -3.29 -6.73
CA SER A 100 -3.49 -4.15 -6.82
C SER A 100 -2.65 -3.82 -8.05
N ARG A 101 -3.27 -3.55 -9.21
CA ARG A 101 -2.56 -3.07 -10.42
C ARG A 101 -1.87 -1.74 -10.16
N ALA A 102 -2.52 -0.82 -9.45
CA ALA A 102 -1.93 0.44 -9.06
C ALA A 102 -0.73 0.25 -8.12
N VAL A 103 -0.80 -0.69 -7.16
CA VAL A 103 0.36 -1.07 -6.32
C VAL A 103 1.53 -1.53 -7.18
N THR A 104 1.31 -2.49 -8.08
CA THR A 104 2.35 -2.99 -8.98
C THR A 104 2.98 -1.87 -9.81
N ALA A 105 2.14 -1.03 -10.43
CA ALA A 105 2.61 0.08 -11.25
C ALA A 105 3.40 1.11 -10.45
N SER A 106 2.96 1.44 -9.24
CA SER A 106 3.63 2.40 -8.37
C SER A 106 5.01 1.92 -7.93
N TRP A 107 5.12 0.62 -7.59
CA TRP A 107 6.42 0.01 -7.30
C TRP A 107 7.32 -0.05 -8.52
N GLY A 108 6.78 -0.30 -9.71
CA GLY A 108 7.54 -0.21 -10.96
C GLY A 108 8.10 1.20 -11.22
N VAL A 109 7.28 2.24 -11.00
CA VAL A 109 7.72 3.64 -11.08
C VAL A 109 8.78 3.95 -10.02
N ALA A 110 8.56 3.53 -8.77
CA ALA A 110 9.52 3.74 -7.70
C ALA A 110 10.85 3.04 -7.97
N ALA A 111 10.83 1.80 -8.46
CA ALA A 111 12.02 1.06 -8.84
C ALA A 111 12.79 1.74 -9.98
N ALA A 112 12.10 2.24 -11.01
CA ALA A 112 12.72 2.97 -12.10
C ALA A 112 13.35 4.28 -11.63
N ALA A 113 12.68 5.02 -10.73
CA ALA A 113 13.19 6.25 -10.15
C ALA A 113 14.41 6.01 -9.26
N VAL A 114 14.36 5.01 -8.37
CA VAL A 114 15.52 4.61 -7.54
C VAL A 114 16.68 4.15 -8.43
N PHE A 115 16.41 3.38 -9.48
CA PHE A 115 17.46 2.96 -10.42
C PHE A 115 18.10 4.15 -11.15
N ALA A 116 17.30 5.12 -11.59
CA ALA A 116 17.80 6.33 -12.22
C ALA A 116 18.65 7.17 -11.26
N GLU A 117 18.19 7.33 -10.01
CA GLU A 117 18.93 8.01 -8.94
C GLU A 117 20.25 7.32 -8.64
N LEU A 118 20.24 6.00 -8.43
CA LEU A 118 21.46 5.21 -8.21
C LEU A 118 22.42 5.29 -9.40
N SER A 119 21.92 5.31 -10.63
CA SER A 119 22.77 5.44 -11.82
C SER A 119 23.46 6.81 -11.90
N ILE A 120 22.79 7.86 -11.43
CA ILE A 120 23.34 9.23 -11.37
C ILE A 120 24.33 9.36 -10.21
N LEU A 121 24.03 8.78 -9.05
CA LEU A 121 24.86 8.86 -7.84
C LEU A 121 25.99 7.84 -7.81
N ALA A 122 25.96 6.79 -8.64
CA ALA A 122 26.97 5.73 -8.67
C ALA A 122 28.43 6.22 -8.66
N PRO A 123 28.82 7.29 -9.38
CA PRO A 123 30.19 7.79 -9.35
C PRO A 123 30.61 8.40 -8.00
N SER A 124 29.67 8.80 -7.15
CA SER A 124 29.90 9.47 -5.87
C SER A 124 29.55 8.61 -4.64
N LEU A 125 29.07 7.38 -4.82
CA LEU A 125 28.73 6.49 -3.71
C LEU A 125 29.99 5.86 -3.09
N GLU A 126 30.09 5.94 -1.77
CA GLU A 126 31.12 5.29 -0.97
C GLU A 126 30.59 4.00 -0.31
N ASP A 127 31.52 3.18 0.19
CA ASP A 127 31.18 1.98 0.96
C ASP A 127 30.44 2.36 2.24
N GLY A 128 29.15 1.98 2.31
CA GLY A 128 28.28 2.25 3.46
C GLY A 128 27.15 3.24 3.18
N ASP A 129 27.16 3.94 2.03
CA ASP A 129 26.08 4.87 1.65
C ASP A 129 24.77 4.15 1.33
N LEU A 130 24.84 2.89 0.90
CA LEU A 130 23.67 2.10 0.53
C LEU A 130 23.16 1.23 1.69
N PRO A 131 21.84 1.13 1.86
CA PRO A 131 21.27 0.19 2.83
C PRO A 131 21.63 -1.24 2.44
N GLY A 132 21.89 -2.07 3.47
CA GLY A 132 22.23 -3.48 3.25
C GLY A 132 21.17 -4.23 2.46
N VAL A 133 21.59 -5.12 1.55
CA VAL A 133 20.70 -5.88 0.64
C VAL A 133 19.55 -6.56 1.39
N ARG A 134 19.84 -7.17 2.55
CA ARG A 134 18.84 -7.82 3.41
C ARG A 134 17.73 -6.84 3.81
N PHE A 135 18.09 -5.65 4.27
CA PHE A 135 17.14 -4.61 4.64
C PHE A 135 16.31 -4.18 3.43
N THR A 136 16.96 -3.85 2.32
CA THR A 136 16.29 -3.34 1.10
C THR A 136 15.26 -4.32 0.56
N VAL A 137 15.63 -5.61 0.44
CA VAL A 137 14.73 -6.66 -0.04
C VAL A 137 13.56 -6.85 0.90
N LEU A 138 13.79 -6.97 2.20
CA LEU A 138 12.74 -7.29 3.16
C LEU A 138 11.83 -6.09 3.46
N PHE A 139 12.37 -4.87 3.49
CA PHE A 139 11.58 -3.64 3.57
C PHE A 139 10.65 -3.53 2.36
N THR A 140 11.19 -3.68 1.15
CA THR A 140 10.40 -3.58 -0.09
C THR A 140 9.35 -4.69 -0.18
N ALA A 141 9.74 -5.94 0.06
CA ALA A 141 8.84 -7.09 -0.02
C ALA A 141 7.71 -7.02 1.01
N SER A 142 8.04 -6.66 2.27
CA SER A 142 7.02 -6.51 3.32
C SER A 142 6.07 -5.34 3.06
N ALA A 143 6.57 -4.19 2.59
CA ALA A 143 5.74 -3.04 2.26
C ALA A 143 4.78 -3.33 1.09
N MET A 144 5.30 -3.95 0.03
CA MET A 144 4.51 -4.36 -1.12
C MET A 144 3.46 -5.42 -0.74
N ALA A 145 3.84 -6.44 0.06
CA ALA A 145 2.92 -7.45 0.56
C ALA A 145 1.79 -6.85 1.42
N ALA A 146 2.12 -5.87 2.27
CA ALA A 146 1.14 -5.16 3.08
C ALA A 146 0.10 -4.40 2.21
N GLN A 147 0.54 -3.78 1.12
CA GLN A 147 -0.36 -3.08 0.21
C GLN A 147 -1.31 -4.05 -0.53
N TYR A 148 -0.83 -5.21 -1.00
CA TYR A 148 -1.72 -6.23 -1.56
C TYR A 148 -2.69 -6.79 -0.52
N MET A 149 -2.21 -7.02 0.70
CA MET A 149 -3.06 -7.46 1.81
C MET A 149 -4.15 -6.42 2.11
N ALA A 150 -3.81 -5.13 2.10
CA ALA A 150 -4.78 -4.05 2.28
C ALA A 150 -5.89 -4.10 1.21
N ALA A 151 -5.52 -4.23 -0.06
CA ALA A 151 -6.48 -4.33 -1.16
C ALA A 151 -7.39 -5.56 -1.00
N SER A 152 -6.81 -6.74 -0.83
CA SER A 152 -7.53 -8.02 -0.76
C SER A 152 -8.42 -8.13 0.47
N ALA A 153 -7.87 -7.84 1.66
CA ALA A 153 -8.62 -7.91 2.90
C ALA A 153 -9.79 -6.91 2.92
N TYR A 154 -9.57 -5.69 2.39
CA TYR A 154 -10.64 -4.71 2.24
C TYR A 154 -11.73 -5.20 1.28
N ASP A 155 -11.35 -5.72 0.10
CA ASP A 155 -12.30 -6.13 -0.92
C ASP A 155 -13.19 -7.31 -0.47
N ILE A 156 -12.61 -8.23 0.30
CA ILE A 156 -13.31 -9.36 0.91
C ILE A 156 -14.26 -8.89 2.03
N SER A 157 -13.84 -7.91 2.83
CA SER A 157 -14.57 -7.53 4.06
C SER A 157 -15.61 -6.42 3.89
N ARG A 158 -15.69 -5.78 2.71
CA ARG A 158 -16.61 -4.65 2.44
C ARG A 158 -18.08 -5.02 2.24
N GLY A 159 -18.42 -6.28 2.04
CA GLY A 159 -19.81 -6.74 1.89
C GLY A 159 -20.62 -6.75 3.20
N GLY A 160 -21.82 -6.17 3.19
CA GLY A 160 -22.89 -6.38 4.19
C GLY A 160 -22.64 -5.98 5.65
N GLY A 161 -21.47 -5.41 5.97
CA GLY A 161 -21.06 -5.09 7.34
C GLY A 161 -21.15 -3.61 7.72
N ARG A 162 -20.76 -3.29 8.97
CA ARG A 162 -20.57 -1.91 9.42
C ARG A 162 -19.47 -1.24 8.59
N TRP A 163 -19.65 0.04 8.28
CA TRP A 163 -18.79 0.78 7.35
C TRP A 163 -17.32 0.89 7.76
N TRP A 164 -17.03 0.84 9.06
CA TRP A 164 -15.66 0.90 9.60
C TRP A 164 -14.95 -0.45 9.55
N ARG A 165 -15.69 -1.55 9.33
CA ARG A 165 -15.17 -2.90 9.46
C ARG A 165 -14.13 -3.22 8.38
N ALA A 166 -14.48 -2.95 7.13
CA ALA A 166 -13.59 -3.19 6.00
C ALA A 166 -12.29 -2.38 6.01
N PRO A 167 -12.29 -1.03 6.19
CA PRO A 167 -11.05 -0.28 6.26
C PRO A 167 -10.20 -0.66 7.48
N LEU A 168 -10.81 -1.00 8.62
CA LEU A 168 -10.07 -1.44 9.80
C LEU A 168 -9.39 -2.78 9.56
N TYR A 169 -10.12 -3.80 9.07
CA TYR A 169 -9.53 -5.11 8.80
C TYR A 169 -8.48 -5.06 7.69
N GLY A 170 -8.73 -4.28 6.63
CA GLY A 170 -7.74 -4.04 5.57
C GLY A 170 -6.44 -3.48 6.13
N ALA A 171 -6.52 -2.45 6.98
CA ALA A 171 -5.34 -1.84 7.58
C ALA A 171 -4.63 -2.76 8.58
N LEU A 172 -5.36 -3.38 9.50
CA LEU A 172 -4.77 -4.27 10.51
C LEU A 172 -4.08 -5.49 9.89
N LEU A 173 -4.70 -6.13 8.90
CA LEU A 173 -4.09 -7.26 8.21
C LEU A 173 -2.87 -6.82 7.41
N ALA A 174 -2.93 -5.67 6.73
CA ALA A 174 -1.77 -5.11 6.04
C ALA A 174 -0.59 -4.84 6.98
N TYR A 175 -0.83 -4.17 8.11
CA TYR A 175 0.21 -3.88 9.08
C TYR A 175 0.73 -5.13 9.79
N GLY A 176 -0.13 -6.11 10.05
CA GLY A 176 0.27 -7.42 10.55
C GLY A 176 1.18 -8.15 9.56
N THR A 177 0.80 -8.18 8.27
CA THR A 177 1.64 -8.75 7.20
C THR A 177 2.99 -8.05 7.10
N TYR A 178 3.02 -6.71 7.16
CA TYR A 178 4.28 -5.96 7.20
C TYR A 178 5.15 -6.41 8.38
N ALA A 179 4.60 -6.35 9.59
CA ALA A 179 5.34 -6.61 10.82
C ALA A 179 5.90 -8.05 10.87
N LEU A 180 5.09 -9.02 10.47
CA LEU A 180 5.45 -10.45 10.46
C LEU A 180 6.47 -10.83 9.38
N ILE A 181 6.66 -10.01 8.34
CA ILE A 181 7.69 -10.24 7.31
C ILE A 181 8.94 -9.42 7.62
N TYR A 182 8.77 -8.11 7.89
CA TYR A 182 9.86 -7.16 8.04
C TYR A 182 10.74 -7.46 9.26
N PHE A 183 10.15 -7.56 10.46
CA PHE A 183 10.94 -7.66 11.70
C PHE A 183 11.74 -8.95 11.82
N PRO A 184 11.16 -10.15 11.66
CA PRO A 184 11.96 -11.37 11.66
C PRO A 184 12.91 -11.40 10.45
N GLY A 185 12.45 -10.92 9.29
CA GLY A 185 13.27 -10.84 8.09
C GLY A 185 14.55 -10.05 8.32
N VAL A 186 14.47 -8.83 8.85
CA VAL A 186 15.60 -7.91 8.99
C VAL A 186 16.42 -8.21 10.24
N TYR A 187 15.78 -8.49 11.38
CA TYR A 187 16.44 -8.48 12.68
C TYR A 187 16.64 -9.85 13.33
N ALA A 188 16.12 -10.95 12.76
CA ALA A 188 16.41 -12.27 13.32
C ALA A 188 17.94 -12.53 13.34
N GLY A 189 18.43 -12.98 14.49
CA GLY A 189 19.85 -13.24 14.74
C GLY A 189 20.70 -12.01 15.11
N SER A 190 20.13 -10.80 15.18
CA SER A 190 20.90 -9.56 15.43
C SER A 190 21.18 -9.25 16.91
N GLY A 191 20.58 -9.98 17.85
CA GLY A 191 20.72 -9.72 19.30
C GLY A 191 19.93 -8.51 19.83
N VAL A 192 19.24 -7.77 18.96
CA VAL A 192 18.37 -6.64 19.36
C VAL A 192 16.98 -7.12 19.79
N PRO A 193 16.21 -6.35 20.59
CA PRO A 193 14.88 -6.75 21.08
C PRO A 193 13.79 -6.57 20.01
N TRP A 194 13.99 -7.17 18.83
CA TRP A 194 13.15 -6.96 17.64
C TRP A 194 11.69 -7.39 17.81
N ILE A 195 11.39 -8.33 18.72
CA ILE A 195 10.01 -8.71 19.03
C ILE A 195 9.27 -7.52 19.67
N ASN A 196 9.92 -6.81 20.61
CA ASN A 196 9.34 -5.63 21.24
C ASN A 196 9.17 -4.51 20.21
N TRP A 197 10.15 -4.34 19.31
CA TRP A 197 10.06 -3.38 18.21
C TRP A 197 8.88 -3.69 17.27
N MET A 198 8.69 -4.96 16.91
CA MET A 198 7.58 -5.43 16.08
C MET A 198 6.23 -5.13 16.71
N ILE A 199 6.08 -5.40 18.02
CA ILE A 199 4.86 -5.12 18.76
C ILE A 199 4.60 -3.61 18.82
N GLY A 200 5.63 -2.81 19.10
CA GLY A 200 5.54 -1.34 19.12
C GLY A 200 5.12 -0.78 17.77
N ASP A 201 5.72 -1.27 16.68
CA ASP A 201 5.40 -0.87 15.32
C ASP A 201 3.94 -1.17 14.96
N PHE A 202 3.50 -2.40 15.23
CA PHE A 202 2.12 -2.81 14.98
C PHE A 202 1.12 -1.99 15.82
N ALA A 203 1.46 -1.65 17.07
CA ALA A 203 0.63 -0.82 17.93
C ALA A 203 0.48 0.62 17.39
N ILE A 204 1.57 1.25 16.97
CA ILE A 204 1.54 2.59 16.36
C ILE A 204 0.73 2.57 15.06
N LYS A 205 0.95 1.58 14.20
CA LYS A 205 0.21 1.44 12.94
C LYS A 205 -1.28 1.12 13.18
N THR A 206 -1.61 0.40 14.24
CA THR A 206 -3.00 0.21 14.67
C THR A 206 -3.65 1.55 15.05
N LEU A 207 -2.93 2.43 15.73
CA LEU A 207 -3.42 3.79 15.99
C LEU A 207 -3.67 4.56 14.69
N PHE A 208 -2.79 4.45 13.68
CA PHE A 208 -3.03 5.04 12.36
C PHE A 208 -4.29 4.47 11.69
N ALA A 209 -4.52 3.17 11.77
CA ALA A 209 -5.74 2.55 11.26
C ALA A 209 -7.01 3.11 11.93
N LEU A 210 -6.97 3.32 13.26
CA LEU A 210 -8.09 3.90 14.01
C LEU A 210 -8.33 5.37 13.65
N LEU A 211 -7.25 6.17 13.56
CA LEU A 211 -7.32 7.58 13.15
C LEU A 211 -7.75 7.74 11.69
N PHE A 212 -7.51 6.74 10.85
CA PHE A 212 -7.98 6.72 9.47
C PHE A 212 -9.50 6.53 9.37
N LEU A 213 -10.17 5.91 10.35
CA LEU A 213 -11.62 5.66 10.30
C LEU A 213 -12.48 6.91 10.09
N PRO A 214 -12.31 8.03 10.84
CA PRO A 214 -13.07 9.24 10.57
C PRO A 214 -12.80 9.81 9.17
N VAL A 215 -11.54 9.79 8.71
CA VAL A 215 -11.16 10.25 7.36
C VAL A 215 -11.84 9.39 6.29
N TYR A 216 -11.74 8.08 6.41
CA TYR A 216 -12.43 7.13 5.55
C TYR A 216 -13.94 7.38 5.57
N GLY A 217 -14.52 7.53 6.76
CA GLY A 217 -15.93 7.79 7.00
C GLY A 217 -16.45 9.00 6.22
N PHE A 218 -15.70 10.10 6.23
CA PHE A 218 -15.95 11.32 5.46
C PHE A 218 -15.85 11.07 3.94
N LEU A 219 -14.82 10.35 3.50
CA LEU A 219 -14.57 10.04 2.09
C LEU A 219 -15.53 8.99 1.49
N ARG A 220 -16.37 8.32 2.30
CA ARG A 220 -17.29 7.30 1.79
C ARG A 220 -18.31 7.81 0.77
N LYS A 221 -18.79 9.05 0.94
CA LYS A 221 -19.78 9.69 0.04
C LYS A 221 -19.18 10.02 -1.32
N PRO A 222 -18.03 10.72 -1.42
CA PRO A 222 -17.40 11.00 -2.71
C PRO A 222 -16.80 9.75 -3.37
N LEU A 223 -16.35 8.76 -2.59
CA LEU A 223 -15.80 7.50 -3.10
C LEU A 223 -16.87 6.41 -3.09
N LYS A 224 -17.81 6.48 -4.05
CA LYS A 224 -18.82 5.42 -4.22
C LYS A 224 -18.14 4.09 -4.57
N PRO A 225 -18.56 2.99 -3.93
CA PRO A 225 -17.97 1.69 -4.19
C PRO A 225 -18.29 1.22 -5.61
N LYS A 226 -17.31 0.66 -6.30
CA LYS A 226 -17.54 -0.21 -7.46
C LYS A 226 -17.57 -1.66 -7.00
N GLY A 227 -18.36 -2.49 -7.68
CA GLY A 227 -18.44 -3.92 -7.40
C GLY A 227 -17.07 -4.60 -7.47
N GLY A 228 -16.91 -5.68 -6.71
CA GLY A 228 -15.76 -6.59 -6.74
C GLY A 228 -16.05 -7.82 -5.88
N TYR A 229 -15.04 -8.50 -5.35
CA TYR A 229 -15.15 -9.85 -4.77
C TYR A 229 -16.20 -9.96 -3.65
N GLY A 230 -16.37 -8.91 -2.84
CA GLY A 230 -17.35 -8.85 -1.75
C GLY A 230 -18.72 -8.22 -2.08
N GLY A 231 -19.01 -7.89 -3.35
CA GLY A 231 -20.26 -7.21 -3.75
C GLY A 231 -20.21 -5.66 -3.68
N ILE A 232 -21.39 -5.01 -3.79
CA ILE A 232 -21.60 -3.56 -3.59
C ILE A 232 -22.09 -3.30 -2.17
#